data_AF-A0A7G1G3J0-F1
#
_entry.id   AF-A0A7G1G3J0-F1
#
_cell.length_a   1.000
_cell.length_b   1.000
_cell.length_c   1.000
_cell.angle_alpha   90.00
_cell.angle_beta   90.00
_cell.angle_gamma   90.00
#
_symmetry.space_group_name_H-M   'P 1'
#
loop_
_entity.id
_entity.type
_entity.pdbx_description
1 polymer ?
#
loop_
_entity_poly.entity_id
_entity_poly.type
_entity_poly.pdbx_seq_one_letter_code
_entity_poly.pdbx_strand_id
1 'polypeptide(L)'
;MKKVVLIVLLSMFSFSNAISLAKNMETKIGTGLPTLGWATHNSEGNIIGYSGFNILLGYSSVNYFDELKINAWNPYWQWGTVMLLFPYVGIGTEYVADNGFFFDIGTFYFAPYVALGVNF
;
A
#
# COMPACT_ATOMS: atom_id res chain seq x y z
N MET A 1 29.27 4.49 -8.67
CA MET A 1 28.18 5.47 -8.89
C MET A 1 26.96 4.91 -9.65
N LYS A 2 27.10 3.96 -10.58
CA LYS A 2 25.96 3.41 -11.35
C LYS A 2 24.95 2.55 -10.54
N LYS A 3 25.37 1.93 -9.43
CA LYS A 3 24.49 1.09 -8.59
C LYS A 3 23.60 1.86 -7.61
N VAL A 4 24.03 3.05 -7.19
CA VAL A 4 23.27 3.91 -6.25
C VAL A 4 22.13 4.63 -6.99
N VAL A 5 22.37 5.01 -8.24
CA VAL A 5 21.33 5.60 -9.12
C VAL A 5 20.19 4.61 -9.38
N LEU A 6 20.47 3.30 -9.47
CA LEU A 6 19.44 2.28 -9.71
C LEU A 6 18.52 2.05 -8.51
N ILE A 7 19.02 2.22 -7.27
CA ILE A 7 18.22 2.11 -6.04
C ILE A 7 17.33 3.35 -5.84
N VAL A 8 17.83 4.53 -6.25
CA VAL A 8 17.06 5.79 -6.23
C VAL A 8 16.08 5.89 -7.41
N LEU A 9 16.28 5.14 -8.50
CA LEU A 9 15.30 5.03 -9.60
C LEU A 9 14.18 4.02 -9.33
N LEU A 10 14.36 3.07 -8.39
CA LEU A 10 13.30 2.14 -7.98
C LEU A 10 12.26 2.80 -7.04
N SER A 11 12.53 4.00 -6.53
CA SER A 11 11.58 4.83 -5.78
C SER A 11 10.78 5.80 -6.66
N MET A 12 10.66 5.52 -7.97
CA MET A 12 9.89 6.36 -8.89
C MET A 12 8.40 6.32 -8.53
N PHE A 13 7.98 7.39 -7.83
CA PHE A 13 6.66 7.99 -7.78
C PHE A 13 5.65 7.32 -8.73
N SER A 14 4.85 6.43 -8.17
CA SER A 14 3.66 5.92 -8.84
C SER A 14 2.60 7.00 -8.77
N PHE A 15 2.53 7.84 -9.81
CA PHE A 15 1.42 8.77 -9.97
C PHE A 15 0.13 7.96 -10.20
N SER A 16 -0.81 7.98 -9.25
CA SER A 16 -2.13 7.39 -9.42
C SER A 16 -3.18 8.46 -9.72
N ASN A 17 -3.74 8.38 -10.92
CA ASN A 17 -5.08 8.91 -11.20
C ASN A 17 -6.05 7.74 -11.08
N ALA A 18 -6.73 7.65 -9.94
CA ALA A 18 -7.81 6.69 -9.74
C ALA A 18 -9.16 7.36 -10.02
N ILE A 19 -9.93 6.77 -10.95
CA ILE A 19 -11.30 7.16 -11.25
C ILE A 19 -12.20 6.54 -10.17
N SER A 20 -12.85 7.39 -9.38
CA SER A 20 -13.75 7.00 -8.30
C SER A 20 -15.15 6.68 -8.82
N LEU A 21 -15.59 5.44 -8.58
CA LEU A 21 -16.98 5.01 -8.65
C LEU A 21 -17.31 4.23 -7.37
N ALA A 22 -17.51 4.90 -6.23
CA ALA A 22 -18.22 4.29 -5.09
C ALA A 22 -18.52 5.30 -3.98
N LYS A 23 -19.82 5.51 -3.72
CA LYS A 23 -20.38 6.30 -2.59
C LYS A 23 -20.03 5.74 -1.20
N ASN A 24 -19.29 4.64 -1.14
CA ASN A 24 -18.98 3.86 0.06
C ASN A 24 -17.50 3.42 0.14
N MET A 25 -16.63 3.80 -0.81
CA MET A 25 -15.19 3.50 -0.80
C MET A 25 -14.81 2.03 -0.53
N GLU A 26 -15.75 1.09 -0.71
CA GLU A 26 -15.56 -0.34 -0.42
C GLU A 26 -14.58 -1.00 -1.40
N THR A 27 -14.47 -0.44 -2.60
CA THR A 27 -13.55 -0.91 -3.63
C THR A 27 -12.58 0.19 -3.98
N LYS A 28 -11.30 -0.16 -4.08
CA LYS A 28 -10.21 0.71 -4.51
C LYS A 28 -9.65 0.21 -5.83
N ILE A 29 -9.52 1.12 -6.79
CA ILE A 29 -8.89 0.85 -8.11
C ILE A 29 -7.94 2.00 -8.41
N GLY A 30 -6.67 1.70 -8.69
CA GLY A 30 -5.69 2.70 -9.08
C GLY A 30 -4.29 2.12 -9.23
N THR A 31 -3.31 2.94 -9.60
CA THR A 31 -1.92 2.48 -9.77
C THR A 31 -1.14 2.37 -8.46
N GLY A 32 -1.72 2.83 -7.34
CA GLY A 32 -1.21 2.62 -5.99
C GLY A 32 -1.42 1.18 -5.52
N LEU A 33 -1.14 0.93 -4.25
CA LEU A 33 -1.37 -0.37 -3.63
C LEU A 33 -2.64 -0.39 -2.76
N PRO A 34 -3.46 -1.44 -2.86
CA PRO A 34 -3.53 -2.39 -3.98
C PRO A 34 -4.02 -1.73 -5.31
N THR A 35 -3.50 -2.25 -6.44
CA THR A 35 -4.14 -2.34 -7.77
C THR A 35 -5.66 -2.18 -7.83
N LEU A 36 -6.25 -3.28 -7.38
CA LEU A 36 -7.64 -3.56 -7.22
C LEU A 36 -7.74 -4.17 -5.82
N GLY A 37 -8.48 -3.53 -4.94
CA GLY A 37 -8.64 -4.02 -3.58
C GLY A 37 -9.98 -3.69 -2.97
N TRP A 38 -10.21 -4.35 -1.85
CA TRP A 38 -11.41 -4.27 -1.05
C TRP A 38 -11.07 -3.70 0.32
N ALA A 39 -11.98 -2.87 0.84
CA ALA A 39 -11.83 -2.28 2.16
C ALA A 39 -11.74 -3.37 3.23
N THR A 40 -10.89 -3.14 4.22
CA THR A 40 -10.86 -3.89 5.46
C THR A 40 -11.44 -3.04 6.58
N HIS A 41 -12.21 -3.65 7.47
CA HIS A 41 -12.94 -2.92 8.51
C HIS A 41 -12.55 -3.37 9.91
N ASN A 42 -12.66 -2.46 10.88
CA ASN A 42 -12.60 -2.80 12.30
C ASN A 42 -13.95 -3.37 12.80
N SER A 43 -14.04 -3.68 14.09
CA SER A 43 -15.27 -4.20 14.72
C SER A 43 -16.45 -3.23 14.71
N GLU A 44 -16.20 -1.94 14.51
CA GLU A 44 -17.22 -0.88 14.43
C GLU A 44 -17.71 -0.66 12.99
N GLY A 45 -17.09 -1.33 12.01
CA GLY A 45 -17.40 -1.16 10.59
C GLY A 45 -16.71 0.04 9.94
N ASN A 46 -15.71 0.64 10.59
CA ASN A 46 -14.90 1.71 9.99
C ASN A 46 -13.80 1.10 9.12
N ILE A 47 -13.52 1.72 7.98
CA ILE A 47 -12.45 1.29 7.08
C ILE A 47 -11.09 1.55 7.75
N ILE A 48 -10.26 0.52 7.87
CA ILE A 48 -8.91 0.56 8.44
C ILE A 48 -7.82 0.22 7.43
N GLY A 49 -8.19 0.00 6.17
CA GLY A 49 -7.24 -0.36 5.14
C GLY A 49 -7.88 -0.92 3.88
N TYR A 50 -7.03 -1.43 3.01
CA TYR A 50 -7.41 -2.08 1.78
C TYR A 50 -6.49 -3.26 1.52
N SER A 51 -7.05 -4.37 1.05
CA SER A 51 -6.25 -5.51 0.61
C SER A 51 -6.70 -6.03 -0.74
N GLY A 52 -5.76 -6.50 -1.55
CA GLY A 52 -6.06 -6.93 -2.91
C GLY A 52 -4.82 -7.17 -3.77
N PHE A 53 -5.03 -7.23 -5.07
CA PHE A 53 -3.97 -7.50 -6.02
C PHE A 53 -3.28 -6.21 -6.46
N ASN A 54 -1.98 -6.26 -6.70
CA ASN A 54 -1.22 -5.16 -7.29
C ASN A 54 -0.90 -5.41 -8.77
N ILE A 55 -0.53 -4.35 -9.49
CA ILE A 55 -0.22 -4.39 -10.92
C ILE A 55 0.96 -5.33 -11.26
N LEU A 56 1.81 -5.64 -10.28
CA LEU A 56 2.94 -6.55 -10.41
C LEU A 56 2.58 -8.02 -10.10
N LEU A 57 1.30 -8.38 -10.25
CA LEU A 57 0.77 -9.74 -10.06
C LEU A 57 1.01 -10.31 -8.65
N GLY A 58 1.11 -9.46 -7.63
CA GLY A 58 1.17 -9.88 -6.24
C GLY A 58 -0.05 -9.47 -5.43
N TYR A 59 -0.05 -9.84 -4.16
CA TYR A 59 -1.02 -9.39 -3.16
C TYR A 59 -0.44 -8.24 -2.33
N SER A 60 -1.27 -7.30 -1.90
CA SER A 60 -0.89 -6.20 -1.02
C SER A 60 -1.97 -5.95 0.02
N SER A 61 -1.55 -5.58 1.21
CA SER A 61 -2.41 -5.16 2.31
C SER A 61 -1.87 -3.85 2.87
N VAL A 62 -2.67 -2.80 2.73
CA VAL A 62 -2.45 -1.47 3.30
C VAL A 62 -3.29 -1.36 4.55
N ASN A 63 -2.66 -0.98 5.66
CA ASN A 63 -3.26 -0.91 6.98
C ASN A 63 -3.00 0.49 7.56
N TYR A 64 -4.03 1.31 7.62
CA TYR A 64 -3.95 2.63 8.21
C TYR A 64 -3.65 2.52 9.72
N PHE A 65 -2.92 3.50 10.26
CA PHE A 65 -2.67 3.55 11.70
C PHE A 65 -3.92 3.92 12.50
N ASP A 66 -4.86 4.63 11.86
CA ASP A 66 -6.19 5.00 12.36
C ASP A 66 -7.26 4.58 11.33
N GLU A 67 -8.54 4.75 11.66
CA GLU A 67 -9.61 4.69 10.66
C GLU A 67 -9.42 5.70 9.52
N LEU A 68 -9.93 5.35 8.33
CA LEU A 68 -9.86 6.17 7.14
C LEU A 68 -10.62 7.50 7.34
N LYS A 69 -9.91 8.61 7.14
CA LYS A 69 -10.43 9.98 7.22
C LYS A 69 -10.50 10.59 5.82
N ILE A 70 -11.65 11.20 5.52
CA ILE A 70 -11.94 11.86 4.25
C ILE A 70 -11.50 13.32 4.28
N ASN A 71 -11.02 13.81 3.14
CA ASN A 71 -10.31 15.07 2.97
C ASN A 71 -9.11 15.20 3.91
N ALA A 72 -8.41 14.09 4.14
CA ALA A 72 -7.29 14.00 5.06
C ALA A 72 -6.23 13.03 4.55
N TRP A 73 -5.02 13.20 5.09
CA TRP A 73 -3.93 12.24 4.94
C TRP A 73 -4.07 11.11 5.95
N ASN A 74 -3.91 9.89 5.47
CA ASN A 74 -4.05 8.64 6.21
C ASN A 74 -2.71 7.89 6.18
N PRO A 75 -1.86 8.06 7.20
CA PRO A 75 -0.63 7.30 7.33
C PRO A 75 -0.93 5.81 7.51
N TYR A 76 -0.10 4.95 6.91
CA TYR A 76 -0.27 3.51 6.96
C TYR A 76 1.05 2.75 7.02
N TRP A 77 0.95 1.49 7.41
CA TRP A 77 1.94 0.47 7.09
C TRP A 77 1.35 -0.53 6.10
N GLN A 78 2.22 -1.20 5.35
CA GLN A 78 1.80 -2.16 4.36
C GLN A 78 2.72 -3.37 4.31
N TRP A 79 2.16 -4.46 3.81
CA TRP A 79 2.92 -5.63 3.41
C TRP A 79 2.34 -6.23 2.15
N GLY A 80 3.13 -6.99 1.43
CA GLY A 80 2.66 -7.65 0.24
C GLY A 80 3.73 -8.48 -0.45
N THR A 81 3.44 -8.81 -1.69
CA THR A 81 4.31 -9.59 -2.57
C THR A 81 4.38 -8.92 -3.93
N VAL A 82 5.51 -9.09 -4.61
CA VAL A 82 5.65 -8.85 -6.05
C VAL A 82 5.70 -10.20 -6.75
N MET A 83 4.89 -10.38 -7.80
CA MET A 83 4.72 -11.65 -8.52
C MET A 83 4.44 -12.85 -7.61
N LEU A 84 3.78 -12.64 -6.46
CA LEU A 84 3.55 -13.63 -5.38
C LEU A 84 4.81 -14.25 -4.74
N LEU A 85 6.01 -13.83 -5.16
CA LEU A 85 7.27 -14.48 -4.78
C LEU A 85 8.14 -13.62 -3.87
N PHE A 86 8.14 -12.30 -4.09
CA PHE A 86 9.05 -11.40 -3.39
C PHE A 86 8.29 -10.60 -2.34
N PRO A 87 8.36 -10.99 -1.05
CA PRO A 87 7.68 -10.27 0.00
C PRO A 87 8.32 -8.89 0.21
N TYR A 88 7.49 -7.92 0.54
CA TYR A 88 7.92 -6.59 0.95
C TYR A 88 7.07 -6.10 2.12
N VAL A 89 7.63 -5.14 2.85
CA VAL A 89 6.93 -4.32 3.83
C VAL A 89 7.16 -2.85 3.49
N GLY A 90 6.36 -1.96 4.04
CA GLY A 90 6.52 -0.54 3.79
C GLY A 90 5.68 0.31 4.73
N ILE A 91 5.94 1.61 4.66
CA ILE A 91 5.11 2.65 5.26
C ILE A 91 4.76 3.70 4.20
N GLY A 92 3.70 4.45 4.42
CA GLY A 92 3.27 5.49 3.50
C GLY A 92 2.16 6.35 4.07
N THR A 93 1.59 7.18 3.21
CA THR A 93 0.42 7.99 3.52
C THR A 93 -0.41 8.20 2.26
N GLU A 94 -1.73 8.19 2.44
CA GLU A 94 -2.70 8.39 1.37
C GLU A 94 -3.64 9.55 1.69
N TYR A 95 -3.74 10.53 0.80
CA TYR A 95 -4.79 11.54 0.87
C TYR A 95 -6.04 10.99 0.18
N VAL A 96 -7.19 11.00 0.85
CA VAL A 96 -8.48 10.58 0.28
C VAL A 96 -9.43 11.76 0.22
N ALA A 97 -9.90 12.12 -0.96
CA ALA A 97 -10.90 13.17 -1.18
C ALA A 97 -12.33 12.63 -1.06
N ASP A 98 -13.28 13.50 -0.77
CA ASP A 98 -14.72 13.17 -0.64
C ASP A 98 -15.35 12.56 -1.90
N ASN A 99 -14.83 12.92 -3.07
CA ASN A 99 -15.24 12.34 -4.34
C ASN A 99 -14.64 10.96 -4.59
N GLY A 100 -13.86 10.40 -3.64
CA GLY A 100 -13.18 9.10 -3.71
C GLY A 100 -11.88 9.09 -4.51
N PHE A 101 -11.42 10.24 -5.01
CA PHE A 101 -10.05 10.37 -5.52
C PHE A 101 -9.06 10.16 -4.38
N PHE A 102 -7.95 9.47 -4.65
CA PHE A 102 -6.88 9.33 -3.69
C PHE A 102 -5.51 9.61 -4.30
N PHE A 103 -4.59 10.06 -3.47
CA PHE A 103 -3.19 10.28 -3.80
C PHE A 103 -2.29 9.61 -2.76
N ASP A 104 -1.50 8.64 -3.21
CA ASP A 104 -0.71 7.75 -2.37
C ASP A 104 0.80 8.00 -2.52
N ILE A 105 1.51 8.02 -1.40
CA ILE A 105 2.98 8.02 -1.36
C ILE A 105 3.42 7.00 -0.32
N GLY A 106 4.21 6.02 -0.74
CA GLY A 106 4.73 4.99 0.16
C GLY A 106 6.09 4.42 -0.26
N THR A 107 6.64 3.59 0.61
CA THR A 107 7.91 2.89 0.42
C THR A 107 7.70 1.40 0.18
N PHE A 108 8.64 0.77 -0.53
CA PHE A 108 8.79 -0.68 -0.61
C PHE A 108 10.15 -1.09 -0.05
N TYR A 109 10.13 -1.91 1.00
CA TYR A 109 11.31 -2.54 1.57
C TYR A 109 11.20 -4.06 1.42
N PHE A 110 12.01 -4.61 0.52
CA PHE A 110 12.23 -6.05 0.45
C PHE A 110 13.14 -6.43 1.62
N ALA A 111 12.71 -7.37 2.47
CA ALA A 111 13.41 -7.69 3.72
C ALA A 111 14.30 -8.93 3.59
N PRO A 112 15.59 -8.81 3.20
CA PRO A 112 16.54 -9.91 3.31
C PRO A 112 16.96 -10.07 4.77
N TYR A 113 16.91 -11.29 5.29
CA TYR A 113 17.47 -11.62 6.60
C TYR A 113 18.07 -13.04 6.56
N VAL A 114 19.25 -13.17 7.17
CA VAL A 114 19.92 -14.43 7.44
C VAL A 114 20.39 -14.37 8.90
N ALA A 115 20.06 -15.38 9.69
CA ALA A 115 20.59 -15.55 11.05
C ALA A 115 21.27 -16.90 11.21
N LEU A 116 22.35 -16.88 12.01
CA LEU A 116 23.00 -18.05 12.55
C LEU A 116 22.92 -17.93 14.08
N GLY A 117 22.52 -19.00 14.77
CA GLY A 117 22.36 -19.00 16.21
C GLY A 117 22.51 -20.39 16.81
N VAL A 118 22.98 -20.44 18.05
CA VAL A 118 22.96 -21.62 18.92
C VAL A 118 22.16 -21.23 20.17
N ASN A 119 21.19 -22.06 20.53
CA ASN A 119 20.44 -21.96 21.78
C ASN A 119 21.04 -22.93 22.80
N PHE A 120 21.04 -22.54 24.08
CA PHE A 120 21.32 -23.40 25.23
C PHE A 120 20.18 -23.28 26.23
#